data_AF-A0A2R9AWI2-F1
#
_entry.id   AF-A0A2R9AWI2-F1
#
_cell.length_a   1.000
_cell.length_b   1.000
_cell.length_c   1.000
_cell.angle_alpha   90.00
_cell.angle_beta   90.00
_cell.angle_gamma   90.00
#
_symmetry.space_group_name_H-M   'P 1'
#
loop_
_entity.id
_entity.type
_entity.pdbx_description
1 polymer ?
#
loop_
_entity_poly.entity_id
_entity_poly.type
_entity_poly.pdbx_seq_one_letter_code
_entity_poly.pdbx_strand_id
1 'polypeptide(L)'
;MGAAVTRGIRNFNLENPAEREISKMKPSPTPGYPSTNSLLQEQISLYPEIKVEIARKDDKMLSFLKDVYVDSKDPVSSVQVKAAETRQEPEEFRLPKGHHFDIINMKSIPKGKISIIEALTFLNNHKLYQETWTAEKIAQEYHLEQKDVNKKAIQSK
;
A
#
# COMPACT_ATOMS: atom_id res chain seq x y z
N MET A 1 2.71 44.33 -8.48
CA MET A 1 1.27 44.70 -8.36
C MET A 1 0.34 43.99 -9.36
N GLY A 2 0.80 43.13 -10.29
CA GLY A 2 -0.08 42.52 -11.32
C GLY A 2 -0.86 41.25 -10.90
N ALA A 3 -0.44 40.55 -9.85
CA ALA A 3 -1.04 39.29 -9.41
C ALA A 3 -2.42 39.44 -8.75
N ALA A 4 -2.76 40.62 -8.23
CA ALA A 4 -4.06 40.88 -7.62
C ALA A 4 -5.15 41.05 -8.69
N VAL A 5 -4.81 41.67 -9.81
CA VAL A 5 -5.75 41.94 -10.92
C VAL A 5 -6.12 40.65 -11.66
N THR A 6 -5.15 39.75 -11.87
CA THR A 6 -5.41 38.45 -12.53
C THR A 6 -6.29 37.51 -11.69
N ARG A 7 -6.25 37.59 -10.36
CA ARG A 7 -7.14 36.83 -9.46
C ARG A 7 -8.60 37.29 -9.57
N GLY A 8 -8.85 38.60 -9.67
CA GLY A 8 -10.22 39.15 -9.80
C GLY A 8 -10.92 38.69 -11.09
N ILE A 9 -10.17 38.60 -12.20
CA ILE A 9 -10.70 38.11 -13.48
C ILE A 9 -10.91 36.58 -13.46
N ARG A 10 -10.00 35.83 -12.83
CA ARG A 10 -10.10 34.36 -12.71
C ARG A 10 -11.29 33.91 -11.85
N ASN A 11 -11.67 34.71 -10.86
CA ASN A 11 -12.74 34.39 -9.92
C ASN A 11 -14.12 34.94 -10.34
N PHE A 12 -14.23 35.47 -11.55
CA PHE A 12 -15.50 35.94 -12.09
C PHE A 12 -16.42 34.72 -12.35
N ASN A 13 -17.63 34.75 -11.79
CA ASN A 13 -18.65 33.70 -11.93
C ASN A 13 -18.24 32.30 -11.43
N LEU A 14 -17.57 32.18 -10.28
CA LEU A 14 -17.29 30.87 -9.65
C LEU A 14 -18.55 30.17 -9.09
N GLU A 15 -19.64 30.92 -8.88
CA GLU A 15 -20.91 30.40 -8.35
C GLU A 15 -21.56 29.40 -9.32
N ASN A 16 -21.70 29.73 -10.61
CA ASN A 16 -22.29 28.83 -11.60
C ASN A 16 -21.56 27.46 -11.72
N PRO A 17 -20.21 27.40 -11.80
CA PRO A 17 -19.47 26.15 -11.73
C PRO A 17 -19.67 25.39 -10.41
N ALA A 18 -19.69 26.09 -9.28
CA ALA A 18 -19.88 25.47 -7.98
C ALA A 18 -21.28 24.85 -7.85
N GLU A 19 -22.34 25.58 -8.21
CA GLU A 19 -23.71 25.06 -8.23
C GLU A 19 -23.87 23.89 -9.19
N ARG A 20 -23.23 23.97 -10.37
CA ARG A 20 -23.22 22.86 -11.33
C ARG A 20 -22.51 21.62 -10.78
N GLU A 21 -21.47 21.78 -9.97
CA GLU A 21 -20.77 20.63 -9.37
C GLU A 21 -21.54 20.04 -8.18
N ILE A 22 -22.14 20.89 -7.34
CA ILE A 22 -22.92 20.48 -6.17
C ILE A 22 -24.24 19.80 -6.57
N SER A 23 -24.84 20.22 -7.69
CA SER A 23 -26.07 19.62 -8.23
C SER A 23 -25.86 18.26 -8.88
N LYS A 24 -24.61 17.87 -9.20
CA LYS A 24 -24.31 16.52 -9.67
C LYS A 24 -24.57 15.51 -8.56
N MET A 25 -25.05 14.34 -8.94
CA MET A 25 -25.11 13.20 -8.02
C MET A 25 -23.71 12.86 -7.52
N LYS A 26 -23.56 12.60 -6.21
CA LYS A 26 -22.27 12.23 -5.61
C LYS A 26 -21.70 11.00 -6.33
N PRO A 27 -20.39 10.99 -6.65
CA PRO A 27 -19.78 9.81 -7.25
C PRO A 27 -19.91 8.63 -6.29
N SER A 28 -20.03 7.43 -6.87
CA SER A 28 -20.00 6.20 -6.08
C SER A 28 -18.67 6.13 -5.31
N PRO A 29 -18.70 5.73 -4.03
CA PRO A 29 -17.46 5.54 -3.27
C PRO A 29 -16.58 4.50 -3.96
N THR A 30 -15.27 4.68 -3.85
CA THR A 30 -14.29 3.72 -4.36
C THR A 30 -14.53 2.34 -3.74
N PRO A 31 -14.50 1.24 -4.52
CA PRO A 31 -14.69 -0.09 -3.97
C PRO A 31 -13.60 -0.41 -2.93
N GLY A 32 -14.02 -0.88 -1.77
CA GLY A 32 -13.12 -1.36 -0.72
C GLY A 32 -12.51 -2.73 -1.06
N TYR A 33 -11.48 -3.13 -0.31
CA TYR A 33 -10.85 -4.44 -0.46
C TYR A 33 -11.83 -5.58 -0.08
N PRO A 34 -11.85 -6.71 -0.83
CA PRO A 34 -12.86 -7.75 -0.67
C PRO A 34 -12.95 -8.34 0.75
N SER A 35 -11.82 -8.55 1.43
CA SER A 35 -11.85 -9.10 2.80
C SER A 35 -12.45 -8.13 3.81
N THR A 36 -12.28 -6.81 3.61
CA THR A 36 -12.88 -5.81 4.48
C THR A 36 -14.40 -5.77 4.26
N ASN A 37 -14.84 -5.85 3.00
CA ASN A 37 -16.26 -5.87 2.68
C ASN A 37 -16.97 -7.12 3.23
N SER A 38 -16.33 -8.30 3.18
CA SER A 38 -16.92 -9.53 3.74
C SER A 38 -17.08 -9.45 5.25
N LEU A 39 -16.06 -8.97 5.97
CA LEU A 39 -16.12 -8.78 7.42
C LEU A 39 -17.20 -7.77 7.83
N LEU A 40 -17.31 -6.65 7.11
CA LEU A 40 -18.37 -5.67 7.35
C LEU A 40 -19.75 -6.28 7.10
N GLN A 41 -19.91 -7.07 6.04
CA GLN A 41 -21.18 -7.70 5.71
C GLN A 41 -21.62 -8.72 6.77
N GLU A 42 -20.70 -9.54 7.28
CA GLU A 42 -20.95 -10.47 8.38
C GLU A 42 -21.40 -9.73 9.64
N GLN A 43 -20.67 -8.70 10.05
CA GLN A 43 -21.00 -7.93 11.25
C GLN A 43 -22.36 -7.24 11.15
N ILE A 44 -22.67 -6.70 9.97
CA ILE A 44 -23.96 -6.10 9.65
C ILE A 44 -25.09 -7.15 9.64
N SER A 45 -24.81 -8.39 9.25
CA SER A 45 -25.79 -9.48 9.29
C SER A 45 -26.10 -9.91 10.72
N LEU A 46 -25.12 -9.83 11.63
CA LEU A 46 -25.29 -10.14 13.05
C LEU A 46 -26.10 -9.05 13.78
N TYR A 47 -25.93 -7.78 13.38
CA TYR A 47 -26.55 -6.63 14.03
C TYR A 47 -27.24 -5.71 13.00
N PRO A 48 -28.46 -6.05 12.54
CA PRO A 48 -29.17 -5.28 11.54
C PRO A 48 -29.57 -3.89 12.01
N GLU A 49 -29.62 -3.64 13.32
CA GLU A 49 -29.95 -2.34 13.92
C GLU A 49 -28.91 -1.27 13.56
N ILE A 50 -27.64 -1.67 13.45
CA ILE A 50 -26.51 -0.77 13.14
C ILE A 50 -26.72 -0.09 11.79
N LYS A 51 -27.26 -0.80 10.78
CA LYS A 51 -27.58 -0.21 9.47
C LYS A 51 -28.57 0.94 9.58
N VAL A 52 -29.58 0.77 10.43
CA VAL A 52 -30.63 1.77 10.64
C VAL A 52 -30.06 2.96 11.39
N GLU A 53 -29.20 2.72 12.38
CA GLU A 53 -28.55 3.77 13.16
C GLU A 53 -27.57 4.60 12.31
N ILE A 54 -26.75 3.97 11.45
CA ILE A 54 -25.85 4.67 10.51
C ILE A 54 -26.61 5.53 9.51
N ALA A 55 -27.77 5.07 9.03
CA ALA A 55 -28.60 5.83 8.10
C ALA A 55 -29.34 7.00 8.79
N ARG A 56 -29.50 6.95 10.11
CA ARG A 56 -30.12 8.01 10.89
C ARG A 56 -29.12 9.13 11.15
N LYS A 57 -29.65 10.35 11.18
CA LYS A 57 -28.89 11.55 11.53
C LYS A 57 -28.69 11.58 13.05
N ASP A 58 -27.44 11.73 13.49
CA ASP A 58 -27.10 12.01 14.88
C ASP A 58 -26.99 13.53 15.11
N ASP A 59 -27.94 14.09 15.86
CA ASP A 59 -28.00 15.52 16.14
C ASP A 59 -26.87 16.00 17.07
N LYS A 60 -26.35 15.14 17.95
CA LYS A 60 -25.23 15.46 18.83
C LYS A 60 -23.92 15.53 18.04
N MET A 61 -23.72 14.59 17.12
CA MET A 61 -22.56 14.65 16.22
C MET A 61 -22.65 15.89 15.31
N LEU A 62 -23.85 16.23 14.83
CA LEU A 62 -24.04 17.44 14.01
C LEU A 62 -23.71 18.72 14.79
N SER A 63 -24.07 18.84 16.08
CA SER A 63 -23.72 20.02 16.86
C SER A 63 -22.21 20.18 16.98
N PHE A 64 -21.48 19.09 17.26
CA PHE A 64 -20.01 19.14 17.35
C PHE A 64 -19.37 19.54 16.03
N LEU A 65 -19.86 19.04 14.89
CA LEU A 65 -19.33 19.41 13.57
C LEU A 65 -19.57 20.88 13.22
N LYS A 66 -20.61 21.53 13.76
CA LYS A 66 -20.84 22.97 13.60
C LYS A 66 -19.86 23.80 14.43
N ASP A 67 -19.51 23.31 15.61
CA ASP A 67 -18.63 24.02 16.55
C ASP A 67 -17.16 23.92 16.16
N VAL A 68 -16.76 22.86 15.42
CA VAL A 68 -15.39 22.67 14.94
C VAL A 68 -15.13 23.52 13.69
N TYR A 69 -14.53 24.69 13.89
CA TYR A 69 -13.98 25.52 12.82
C TYR A 69 -12.49 25.20 12.62
N VAL A 70 -12.12 24.72 11.43
CA VAL A 70 -10.72 24.47 11.07
C VAL A 70 -10.20 25.64 10.24
N ASP A 71 -9.30 26.43 10.82
CA ASP A 71 -8.52 27.42 10.05
C ASP A 71 -7.31 26.71 9.42
N SER A 72 -7.49 26.18 8.20
CA SER A 72 -6.36 25.64 7.43
C SER A 72 -5.52 26.79 6.90
N LYS A 73 -4.48 27.15 7.64
CA LYS A 73 -3.37 27.95 7.13
C LYS A 73 -2.39 27.01 6.43
N ASP A 74 -2.77 26.50 5.26
CA ASP A 74 -1.83 25.77 4.43
C ASP A 74 -0.70 26.73 4.02
N PRO A 75 0.57 26.47 4.43
CA PRO A 75 1.67 27.20 3.86
C PRO A 75 1.67 26.90 2.36
N VAL A 76 1.67 27.94 1.52
CA VAL A 76 1.79 27.79 0.07
C VAL A 76 3.01 26.91 -0.19
N SER A 77 2.77 25.67 -0.61
CA SER A 77 3.84 24.69 -0.74
C SER A 77 4.77 25.19 -1.84
N SER A 78 5.93 25.72 -1.46
CA SER A 78 7.05 25.96 -2.37
C SER A 78 7.75 24.66 -2.72
N VAL A 79 7.01 23.55 -2.74
CA VAL A 79 7.52 22.26 -3.19
C VAL A 79 7.67 22.43 -4.70
N GLN A 80 8.86 22.86 -5.10
CA GLN A 80 9.38 22.50 -6.40
C GLN A 80 9.20 20.99 -6.47
N VAL A 81 8.28 20.55 -7.32
CA VAL A 81 8.18 19.16 -7.72
C VAL A 81 9.55 18.85 -8.30
N LYS A 82 10.44 18.28 -7.48
CA LYS A 82 11.63 17.61 -7.98
C LYS A 82 11.09 16.57 -8.93
N ALA A 83 11.24 16.82 -10.22
CA ALA A 83 10.87 15.90 -11.26
C ALA A 83 11.55 14.57 -10.92
N ALA A 84 10.74 13.59 -10.52
CA ALA A 84 11.05 12.16 -10.45
C ALA A 84 12.55 11.86 -10.24
N GLU A 85 13.09 12.15 -9.05
CA GLU A 85 14.42 11.66 -8.70
C GLU A 85 14.32 10.13 -8.58
N THR A 86 14.94 9.47 -9.55
CA THR A 86 15.11 8.01 -9.73
C THR A 86 13.84 7.20 -9.93
N ARG A 87 13.54 6.95 -11.22
CA ARG A 87 13.00 5.65 -11.66
C ARG A 87 13.83 4.57 -10.94
N GLN A 88 13.26 3.93 -9.92
CA GLN A 88 13.84 2.70 -9.40
C GLN A 88 13.92 1.73 -10.59
N GLU A 89 15.11 1.20 -10.82
CA GLU A 89 15.33 0.17 -11.84
C GLU A 89 14.28 -0.93 -11.62
N PRO A 90 13.62 -1.46 -12.67
CA PRO A 90 12.59 -2.47 -12.48
C PRO A 90 13.19 -3.64 -11.69
N GLU A 91 12.77 -3.79 -10.42
CA GLU A 91 13.19 -4.91 -9.58
C GLU A 91 12.77 -6.18 -10.30
N GLU A 92 13.75 -6.93 -10.80
CA GLU A 92 13.47 -8.19 -11.46
C GLU A 92 12.97 -9.18 -10.41
N PHE A 93 11.83 -9.81 -10.68
CA PHE A 93 11.22 -10.78 -9.77
C PHE A 93 11.48 -12.21 -10.25
N ARG A 94 11.66 -13.13 -9.29
CA ARG A 94 11.67 -14.57 -9.51
C ARG A 94 10.44 -15.22 -8.89
N LEU A 95 10.07 -16.38 -9.41
CA LEU A 95 9.11 -17.24 -8.74
C LEU A 95 9.77 -17.84 -7.48
N PRO A 96 9.03 -17.99 -6.37
CA PRO A 96 9.52 -18.75 -5.23
C PRO A 96 9.82 -20.20 -5.65
N LYS A 97 10.58 -20.94 -4.87
CA LYS A 97 10.85 -22.38 -5.09
C LYS A 97 10.27 -23.20 -3.94
N GLY A 98 9.54 -24.27 -4.25
CA GLY A 98 8.97 -25.20 -3.25
C GLY A 98 7.61 -25.77 -3.66
N HIS A 99 6.93 -26.45 -2.74
CA HIS A 99 5.54 -26.95 -2.95
C HIS A 99 4.54 -26.26 -2.01
N HIS A 100 4.96 -25.21 -1.30
CA HIS A 100 4.17 -24.54 -0.25
C HIS A 100 3.66 -23.14 -0.67
N PHE A 101 3.63 -22.87 -1.99
CA PHE A 101 3.14 -21.61 -2.55
C PHE A 101 1.71 -21.26 -2.13
N ASP A 102 0.91 -22.28 -1.83
CA ASP A 102 -0.51 -22.11 -1.54
C ASP A 102 -0.76 -21.62 -0.10
N ILE A 103 0.20 -21.82 0.81
CA ILE A 103 0.03 -21.48 2.24
C ILE A 103 0.26 -19.99 2.49
N ILE A 104 1.11 -19.35 1.68
CA ILE A 104 1.40 -17.91 1.78
C ILE A 104 1.28 -17.36 0.36
N ASN A 105 0.29 -16.48 0.12
CA ASN A 105 -0.06 -15.84 -1.16
C ASN A 105 1.07 -14.98 -1.80
N MET A 106 2.29 -15.49 -1.87
CA MET A 106 3.47 -14.78 -2.36
C MET A 106 3.74 -15.19 -3.81
N LYS A 107 3.25 -14.37 -4.75
CA LYS A 107 3.33 -14.65 -6.19
C LYS A 107 4.72 -14.41 -6.79
N SER A 108 5.52 -13.55 -6.17
CA SER A 108 6.83 -13.15 -6.69
C SER A 108 7.78 -12.73 -5.57
N ILE A 109 9.06 -13.07 -5.70
CA ILE A 109 10.14 -12.66 -4.79
C ILE A 109 11.13 -11.79 -5.59
N PRO A 110 11.51 -10.60 -5.12
CA PRO A 110 12.50 -9.78 -5.80
C PRO A 110 13.88 -10.47 -5.77
N LYS A 111 14.68 -10.31 -6.83
CA LYS A 111 16.05 -10.83 -6.88
C LYS A 111 16.88 -10.30 -5.70
N GLY A 112 17.80 -11.12 -5.20
CA GLY A 112 18.58 -10.82 -4.00
C GLY A 112 17.84 -11.04 -2.67
N LYS A 113 16.51 -11.28 -2.68
CA LYS A 113 15.74 -11.64 -1.46
C LYS A 113 15.29 -13.09 -1.49
N ILE A 114 14.98 -13.61 -0.31
CA ILE A 114 14.51 -14.99 -0.09
C ILE A 114 13.39 -15.01 0.93
N SER A 115 12.49 -15.99 0.78
CA SER A 115 11.50 -16.32 1.79
C SER A 115 12.13 -17.05 2.98
N ILE A 116 11.50 -16.96 4.15
CA ILE A 116 11.91 -17.72 5.35
C ILE A 116 11.87 -19.23 5.07
N ILE A 117 10.87 -19.71 4.33
CA ILE A 117 10.73 -21.13 4.01
C ILE A 117 11.89 -21.61 3.11
N GLU A 118 12.23 -20.82 2.08
CA GLU A 118 13.38 -21.11 1.21
C GLU A 118 14.69 -21.11 2.00
N ALA A 119 14.84 -20.13 2.91
CA ALA A 119 15.99 -20.03 3.80
C ALA A 119 16.18 -21.31 4.62
N LEU A 120 15.12 -21.76 5.29
CA LEU A 120 15.16 -22.98 6.09
C LEU A 120 15.45 -24.22 5.23
N THR A 121 14.88 -24.27 4.03
CA THR A 121 15.04 -25.41 3.11
C THR A 121 16.48 -25.57 2.65
N PHE A 122 17.11 -24.51 2.12
CA PHE A 122 18.50 -24.63 1.67
C PHE A 122 19.47 -24.79 2.84
N LEU A 123 19.20 -24.20 4.01
CA LEU A 123 20.03 -24.40 5.21
C LEU A 123 20.00 -25.86 5.66
N ASN A 124 18.83 -26.49 5.63
CA ASN A 124 18.69 -27.90 5.94
C ASN A 124 19.44 -28.78 4.92
N ASN A 125 19.26 -28.50 3.63
CA ASN A 125 19.92 -29.24 2.56
C ASN A 125 21.46 -29.10 2.59
N HIS A 126 21.97 -27.91 2.88
CA HIS A 126 23.41 -27.66 3.06
C HIS A 126 23.97 -28.45 4.24
N LYS A 127 23.21 -28.59 5.35
CA LYS A 127 23.64 -29.41 6.49
C LYS A 127 23.71 -30.90 6.14
N LEU A 128 22.73 -31.41 5.40
CA LEU A 128 22.65 -32.83 5.04
C LEU A 128 23.62 -33.23 3.92
N TYR A 129 23.84 -32.35 2.94
CA TYR A 129 24.56 -32.67 1.70
C TYR A 129 25.52 -31.53 1.32
N GLN A 130 26.56 -31.33 2.12
CA GLN A 130 27.52 -30.23 1.96
C GLN A 130 28.22 -30.23 0.59
N GLU A 131 28.52 -31.41 0.03
CA GLU A 131 29.19 -31.52 -1.27
C GLU A 131 28.27 -31.15 -2.44
N THR A 132 26.97 -31.41 -2.32
CA THR A 132 25.99 -31.16 -3.38
C THR A 132 25.37 -29.78 -3.31
N TRP A 133 25.30 -29.19 -2.11
CA TRP A 133 24.69 -27.89 -1.83
C TRP A 133 25.74 -26.86 -1.42
N THR A 134 26.71 -26.62 -2.30
CA THR A 134 27.72 -25.58 -2.11
C THR A 134 27.09 -24.18 -2.11
N ALA A 135 27.71 -23.23 -1.42
CA ALA A 135 27.27 -21.83 -1.40
C ALA A 135 27.11 -21.20 -2.80
N GLU A 136 27.94 -21.61 -3.76
CA GLU A 136 27.83 -21.22 -5.17
C GLU A 136 26.53 -21.66 -5.81
N LYS A 137 26.16 -22.93 -5.59
CA LYS A 137 24.90 -23.49 -6.09
C LYS A 137 23.70 -22.76 -5.49
N ILE A 138 23.71 -22.51 -4.18
CA ILE A 138 22.63 -21.81 -3.48
C ILE A 138 22.50 -20.37 -4.00
N ALA A 139 23.63 -19.68 -4.21
CA ALA A 139 23.64 -18.31 -4.74
C ALA A 139 23.03 -18.24 -6.15
N GLN A 140 23.43 -19.16 -7.04
CA GLN A 140 22.88 -19.26 -8.39
C GLN A 140 21.39 -19.64 -8.37
N GLU A 141 21.01 -20.60 -7.53
CA GLU A 141 19.65 -21.13 -7.50
C GLU A 141 18.63 -20.11 -6.99
N TYR A 142 19.01 -19.29 -6.01
CA TYR A 142 18.13 -18.29 -5.39
C TYR A 142 18.42 -16.83 -5.81
N HIS A 143 19.33 -16.62 -6.77
CA HIS A 143 19.77 -15.29 -7.22
C HIS A 143 20.23 -14.41 -6.05
N LEU A 144 21.05 -14.99 -5.18
CA LEU A 144 21.64 -14.33 -4.03
C LEU A 144 23.10 -13.98 -4.29
N GLU A 145 23.62 -12.99 -3.57
CA GLU A 145 25.05 -12.75 -3.54
C GLU A 145 25.77 -13.85 -2.74
N GLN A 146 26.81 -14.44 -3.34
CA GLN A 146 27.60 -15.50 -2.70
C GLN A 146 28.20 -15.06 -1.35
N LYS A 147 28.52 -13.77 -1.21
CA LYS A 147 29.01 -13.15 0.03
C LYS A 147 28.02 -13.32 1.18
N ASP A 148 26.73 -13.14 0.91
CA ASP A 148 25.68 -13.21 1.93
C ASP A 148 25.32 -14.65 2.28
N VAL A 149 25.38 -15.55 1.31
CA VAL A 149 25.24 -17.00 1.56
C VAL A 149 26.37 -17.50 2.44
N ASN A 150 27.62 -17.12 2.15
CA ASN A 150 28.78 -17.52 2.95
C ASN A 150 28.69 -17.03 4.39
N LYS A 151 28.28 -15.77 4.62
CA LYS A 151 28.07 -15.25 5.98
C LYS A 151 27.03 -16.07 6.76
N LYS A 152 25.93 -16.45 6.12
CA LYS A 152 24.81 -17.16 6.77
C LYS A 152 25.03 -18.67 6.92
N ALA A 153 25.71 -19.31 5.97
CA ALA A 153 25.90 -20.77 5.94
C ALA A 153 27.15 -21.23 6.71
N ILE A 154 28.21 -20.41 6.78
CA ILE A 154 29.50 -20.82 7.35
C ILE A 154 29.60 -20.52 8.86
N GLN A 155 28.90 -19.51 9.37
CA GLN A 155 28.92 -19.14 10.80
C GLN A 155 28.15 -20.10 11.72
N SER A 156 27.50 -21.14 11.19
CA SER A 156 26.78 -22.16 11.98
C SER A 156 27.67 -23.33 12.44
N LYS A 157 29.01 -23.15 12.45
CA LYS A 157 29.95 -24.11 13.02
C LYS A 157 30.47 -23.64 14.37
#